data_AF-A0A254SC06-F1
#
_entry.id   AF-A0A254SC06-F1
#
_cell.length_a   1.000
_cell.length_b   1.000
_cell.length_c   1.000
_cell.angle_alpha   90.00
_cell.angle_beta   90.00
_cell.angle_gamma   90.00
#
_symmetry.space_group_name_H-M   'P 1'
#
loop_
_entity.id
_entity.type
_entity.pdbx_description
1 polymer ?
#
loop_
_entity_poly.entity_id
_entity_poly.type
_entity_poly.pdbx_seq_one_letter_code
_entity_poly.pdbx_strand_id
1 'polypeptide(L)'
;MFKYIMIGILPFLLSSCFSYYNNAERIFMMGLLDSDSDRKNNYDLGETSDYTLVYRFNGDTADVPILLMIEEDENGAVQKVIKRFWQGFCNVIFPAADVFCCRYILRGEVNVEVFLKSEVTGRSILLEKKTINMDAYFRSVLLTQVYLGTDTAKYRDRLNYNIDWSKMKPIVFDGSNDTLYHYTGWYRDKREKYENMHIEEQYLVEIP
;
A
#
# COMPACT_ATOMS: atom_id res chain seq x y z
N MET A 1 -8.34 41.83 31.87
CA MET A 1 -9.00 41.63 30.57
C MET A 1 -8.16 40.79 29.60
N PHE A 2 -6.86 41.05 29.44
CA PHE A 2 -5.95 40.27 28.57
C PHE A 2 -5.85 38.76 28.86
N LYS A 3 -5.88 38.34 30.14
CA LYS A 3 -5.81 36.91 30.53
C LYS A 3 -7.01 36.07 30.04
N TYR A 4 -8.20 36.66 29.97
CA TYR A 4 -9.42 35.95 29.56
C TYR A 4 -9.54 35.83 28.03
N ILE A 5 -8.96 36.78 27.28
CA ILE A 5 -8.88 36.76 25.82
C ILE A 5 -7.96 35.62 25.37
N MET A 6 -6.80 35.44 26.03
CA MET A 6 -5.87 34.33 25.72
C MET A 6 -6.47 32.95 26.00
N ILE A 7 -7.28 32.78 27.06
CA ILE A 7 -7.99 31.53 27.38
C ILE A 7 -9.10 31.23 26.36
N GLY A 8 -9.72 32.27 25.79
CA GLY A 8 -10.72 32.11 24.72
C GLY A 8 -10.10 31.76 23.37
N ILE A 9 -8.90 32.25 23.04
CA ILE A 9 -8.24 32.00 21.75
C ILE A 9 -7.57 30.61 21.70
N LEU A 10 -7.04 30.12 22.83
CA LEU A 10 -6.35 28.84 22.91
C LEU A 10 -7.18 27.63 22.41
N PRO A 11 -8.46 27.44 22.80
CA PRO A 11 -9.28 26.33 22.30
C PRO A 11 -9.64 26.47 20.82
N PHE A 12 -9.72 27.68 20.27
CA PHE A 12 -9.92 27.89 18.83
C PHE A 12 -8.65 27.59 18.03
N LEU A 13 -7.47 27.94 18.54
CA LEU A 13 -6.20 27.56 17.92
C LEU A 13 -6.00 26.05 17.98
N LEU A 14 -6.29 25.41 19.11
CA LEU A 14 -6.21 23.95 19.26
C LEU A 14 -7.24 23.23 18.37
N SER A 15 -8.50 23.69 18.30
CA SER A 15 -9.51 23.09 17.42
C SER A 15 -9.17 23.27 15.95
N SER A 16 -8.57 24.40 15.57
CA SER A 16 -8.06 24.62 14.20
C SER A 16 -6.89 23.70 13.86
N CYS A 17 -6.00 23.41 14.81
CA CYS A 17 -4.93 22.43 14.64
C CYS A 17 -5.50 21.00 14.45
N PHE A 18 -6.48 20.58 15.25
CA PHE A 18 -7.12 19.27 15.07
C PHE A 18 -7.93 19.18 13.76
N SER A 19 -8.62 20.25 13.37
CA SER A 19 -9.34 20.30 12.09
C SER A 19 -8.41 20.28 10.88
N TYR A 20 -7.22 20.88 10.98
CA TYR A 20 -6.21 20.88 9.92
C TYR A 20 -5.74 19.46 9.58
N TYR A 21 -5.51 18.64 10.60
CA TYR A 21 -5.12 17.23 10.45
C TYR A 21 -6.27 16.32 9.97
N ASN A 22 -7.51 16.69 10.31
CA ASN A 22 -8.72 16.03 9.80
C ASN A 22 -9.05 16.44 8.36
N ASN A 23 -8.31 17.36 7.75
CA ASN A 23 -8.52 17.69 6.34
C ASN A 23 -7.35 17.25 5.45
N ALA A 24 -6.31 16.66 6.03
CA ALA A 24 -5.12 16.27 5.30
C ALA A 24 -5.40 15.13 4.32
N GLU A 25 -5.08 15.37 3.06
CA GLU A 25 -5.09 14.38 1.99
C GLU A 25 -4.00 13.33 2.22
N ARG A 26 -4.34 12.07 1.95
CA ARG A 26 -3.50 10.90 2.28
C ARG A 26 -3.44 9.94 1.11
N ILE A 27 -2.26 9.37 0.93
CA ILE A 27 -2.09 8.18 0.09
C ILE A 27 -1.54 7.01 0.91
N PHE A 28 -2.13 5.86 0.68
CA PHE A 28 -1.63 4.58 1.17
C PHE A 28 -0.93 3.84 0.04
N MET A 29 0.33 3.52 0.26
CA MET A 29 1.09 2.64 -0.58
C MET A 29 0.93 1.24 -0.06
N MET A 30 0.37 0.36 -0.89
CA MET A 30 0.16 -1.03 -0.56
C MET A 30 0.79 -1.92 -1.63
N GLY A 31 1.58 -2.89 -1.20
CA GLY A 31 2.13 -3.93 -2.04
C GLY A 31 1.72 -5.29 -1.51
N LEU A 32 1.33 -6.20 -2.39
CA LEU A 32 1.09 -7.60 -2.07
C LEU A 32 1.97 -8.44 -3.00
N LEU A 33 2.84 -9.24 -2.41
CA LEU A 33 3.66 -10.21 -3.13
C LEU A 33 3.27 -11.61 -2.66
N ASP A 34 2.88 -12.43 -3.62
CA ASP A 34 2.33 -13.75 -3.39
C ASP A 34 2.91 -14.78 -4.36
N SER A 35 2.81 -16.08 -4.05
CA SER A 35 3.32 -17.16 -4.90
C SER A 35 2.45 -18.40 -4.91
N ASP A 36 2.72 -19.31 -5.86
CA ASP A 36 2.15 -20.66 -5.94
C ASP A 36 2.72 -21.65 -4.90
N SER A 37 2.90 -21.20 -3.67
CA SER A 37 3.44 -22.06 -2.62
C SER A 37 2.36 -23.05 -2.15
N ASP A 38 2.42 -24.30 -2.62
CA ASP A 38 1.66 -25.44 -2.07
C ASP A 38 2.04 -25.74 -0.60
N ARG A 39 3.05 -25.04 -0.04
CA ARG A 39 3.52 -25.22 1.34
C ARG A 39 2.60 -24.47 2.30
N LYS A 40 1.56 -25.17 2.73
CA LYS A 40 0.70 -24.83 3.89
C LYS A 40 1.47 -24.98 5.20
N ASN A 41 2.59 -24.28 5.36
CA ASN A 41 3.31 -24.24 6.62
C ASN A 41 3.22 -22.84 7.20
N ASN A 42 2.89 -22.76 8.48
CA ASN A 42 2.76 -21.51 9.21
C ASN A 42 4.08 -20.74 9.05
N TYR A 43 4.02 -19.57 8.38
CA TYR A 43 5.14 -18.63 8.17
C TYR A 43 6.14 -18.93 7.03
N ASP A 44 5.91 -19.90 6.14
CA ASP A 44 6.75 -20.05 4.93
C ASP A 44 6.33 -19.04 3.85
N LEU A 45 7.25 -18.15 3.47
CA LEU A 45 7.05 -17.19 2.38
C LEU A 45 7.28 -17.80 0.99
N GLY A 46 7.77 -19.04 0.90
CA GLY A 46 8.08 -19.71 -0.35
C GLY A 46 8.98 -18.86 -1.24
N GLU A 47 8.66 -18.83 -2.54
CA GLU A 47 9.40 -18.07 -3.55
C GLU A 47 9.33 -16.55 -3.31
N THR A 48 8.33 -16.04 -2.59
CA THR A 48 8.23 -14.59 -2.31
C THR A 48 9.30 -14.09 -1.34
N SER A 49 9.98 -14.99 -0.62
CA SER A 49 11.10 -14.63 0.25
C SER A 49 12.25 -13.97 -0.53
N ASP A 50 12.46 -14.40 -1.77
CA ASP A 50 13.55 -13.95 -2.64
C ASP A 50 13.28 -12.62 -3.35
N TYR A 51 12.09 -12.03 -3.16
CA TYR A 51 11.70 -10.80 -3.86
C TYR A 51 11.14 -9.73 -2.93
N THR A 52 11.39 -8.47 -3.28
CA THR A 52 10.96 -7.30 -2.51
C THR A 52 10.39 -6.24 -3.46
N LEU A 53 9.28 -5.60 -3.07
CA LEU A 53 8.76 -4.43 -3.76
C LEU A 53 9.50 -3.19 -3.30
N VAL A 54 10.01 -2.42 -4.27
CA VAL A 54 10.73 -1.17 -4.03
C VAL A 54 9.96 -0.04 -4.70
N TYR A 55 9.72 1.03 -3.94
CA TYR A 55 9.00 2.20 -4.41
C TYR A 55 9.93 3.40 -4.49
N ARG A 56 9.86 4.14 -5.59
CA ARG A 56 10.53 5.45 -5.72
C ARG A 56 9.52 6.55 -5.93
N PHE A 57 9.67 7.63 -5.18
CA PHE A 57 8.84 8.83 -5.27
C PHE A 57 9.71 9.98 -5.76
N ASN A 58 9.41 10.52 -6.93
CA ASN A 58 10.20 11.57 -7.59
C ASN A 58 11.69 11.23 -7.73
N GLY A 59 12.01 9.94 -7.90
CA GLY A 59 13.38 9.43 -8.02
C GLY A 59 14.00 8.96 -6.70
N ASP A 60 13.46 9.35 -5.55
CA ASP A 60 13.96 8.96 -4.24
C ASP A 60 13.35 7.64 -3.78
N THR A 61 14.20 6.72 -3.31
CA THR A 61 13.72 5.43 -2.81
C THR A 61 13.06 5.60 -1.44
N ALA A 62 11.84 5.08 -1.29
CA ALA A 62 11.17 5.02 0.00
C ALA A 62 11.36 3.63 0.63
N ASP A 63 11.71 3.63 1.91
CA ASP A 63 11.67 2.42 2.73
C ASP A 63 10.23 2.13 3.13
N VAL A 64 9.62 1.13 2.47
CA VAL A 64 8.26 0.67 2.76
C VAL A 64 8.37 -0.61 3.57
N PRO A 65 7.89 -0.62 4.83
CA PRO A 65 8.08 -1.76 5.71
C PRO A 65 7.32 -2.99 5.20
N ILE A 66 7.96 -4.14 5.41
CA ILE A 66 7.39 -5.46 5.13
C ILE A 66 6.58 -5.91 6.34
N LEU A 67 5.35 -6.33 6.09
CA LEU A 67 4.42 -6.94 7.03
C LEU A 67 4.04 -8.33 6.51
N LEU A 68 3.81 -9.28 7.41
CA LEU A 68 3.25 -10.59 7.03
C LEU A 68 1.74 -10.53 7.20
N MET A 69 1.00 -10.83 6.15
CA MET A 69 -0.45 -10.99 6.19
C MET A 69 -0.77 -12.47 6.22
N ILE A 70 -1.50 -12.89 7.25
CA ILE A 70 -1.97 -14.26 7.42
C ILE A 70 -3.41 -14.31 6.92
N GLU A 71 -3.69 -15.16 5.94
CA GLU A 71 -5.04 -15.51 5.54
C GLU A 71 -5.43 -16.83 6.22
N GLU A 72 -6.55 -16.81 6.93
CA GLU A 72 -7.09 -17.94 7.69
C GLU A 72 -8.38 -18.43 7.03
N ASP A 73 -8.63 -19.73 7.07
CA ASP A 73 -9.90 -20.31 6.61
C ASP A 73 -11.06 -20.02 7.60
N GLU A 74 -12.26 -20.48 7.27
CA GLU A 74 -13.46 -20.30 8.12
C GLU A 74 -13.31 -20.88 9.54
N ASN A 75 -12.36 -21.80 9.75
CA ASN A 75 -12.08 -22.42 11.05
C ASN A 75 -10.90 -21.76 11.78
N GLY A 76 -10.35 -20.67 11.25
CA GLY A 76 -9.20 -19.96 11.80
C GLY A 76 -7.85 -20.67 11.57
N ALA A 77 -7.81 -21.66 10.68
CA ALA A 77 -6.55 -22.31 10.32
C ALA A 77 -5.80 -21.48 9.27
N VAL A 78 -4.50 -21.27 9.46
CA VAL A 78 -3.66 -20.54 8.50
C VAL A 78 -3.68 -21.26 7.16
N GLN A 79 -4.26 -20.58 6.17
CA GLN A 79 -4.31 -21.04 4.79
C GLN A 79 -3.08 -20.56 4.02
N LYS A 80 -2.66 -19.32 4.25
CA LYS A 80 -1.63 -18.65 3.46
C LYS A 80 -0.92 -17.53 4.22
N VAL A 81 0.34 -17.29 3.88
CA VAL A 81 1.09 -16.10 4.33
C VAL A 81 1.49 -15.28 3.10
N ILE A 82 1.10 -14.01 3.08
CA ILE A 82 1.34 -13.07 1.99
C ILE A 82 2.33 -12.01 2.47
N LYS A 83 3.34 -11.72 1.66
CA LYS A 83 4.29 -10.62 1.93
C LYS A 83 3.63 -9.30 1.55
N ARG A 84 3.38 -8.47 2.56
CA ARG A 84 2.69 -7.19 2.42
C ARG A 84 3.66 -6.03 2.61
N PHE A 85 3.48 -4.98 1.83
CA PHE A 85 4.19 -3.71 1.95
C PHE A 85 3.15 -2.64 2.27
N TRP A 86 3.34 -1.87 3.33
CA TRP A 86 2.39 -0.82 3.71
C TRP A 86 3.12 0.43 4.18
N GLN A 87 2.86 1.57 3.54
CA GLN A 87 3.26 2.87 4.06
C GLN A 87 2.20 3.94 3.76
N GLY A 88 1.90 4.79 4.73
CA GLY A 88 1.06 5.97 4.51
C GLY A 88 1.87 7.26 4.39
N PHE A 89 1.40 8.15 3.52
CA PHE A 89 1.94 9.49 3.27
C PHE A 89 0.82 10.51 3.30
N CYS A 90 1.13 11.73 3.72
CA CYS A 90 0.17 12.82 3.81
C CYS A 90 0.76 14.11 3.25
N ASN A 91 -0.08 15.07 2.85
CA ASN A 91 0.41 16.34 2.32
C ASN A 91 0.86 17.35 3.41
N VAL A 92 0.57 17.05 4.67
CA VAL A 92 0.99 17.83 5.84
C VAL A 92 1.86 17.01 6.79
N ILE A 93 2.64 17.71 7.63
CA ILE A 93 3.44 17.11 8.69
C ILE A 93 2.54 16.73 9.85
N PHE A 94 2.51 15.47 10.25
CA PHE A 94 1.85 15.04 11.48
C PHE A 94 2.87 14.92 12.62
N PRO A 95 2.72 15.71 13.71
CA PRO A 95 3.69 15.71 14.81
C PRO A 95 3.58 14.50 15.75
N ALA A 96 2.51 13.70 15.67
CA ALA A 96 2.35 12.48 16.46
C ALA A 96 2.49 11.23 15.56
N ALA A 97 3.48 10.40 15.87
CA ALA A 97 3.76 9.13 15.20
C ALA A 97 2.64 8.07 15.38
N ASP A 98 1.66 8.33 16.24
CA ASP A 98 0.57 7.41 16.58
C ASP A 98 -0.46 7.23 15.46
N VAL A 99 -0.46 8.12 14.47
CA VAL A 99 -1.19 7.89 13.21
C VAL A 99 -0.20 7.25 12.25
N PHE A 100 -0.11 5.92 12.27
CA PHE A 100 0.73 5.02 11.45
C PHE A 100 0.74 5.32 9.92
N CYS A 101 -0.01 6.31 9.46
CA CYS A 101 -0.36 6.55 8.06
C CYS A 101 0.09 7.92 7.52
N CYS A 102 0.79 8.76 8.30
CA CYS A 102 1.23 10.11 7.87
C CYS A 102 2.68 10.44 8.25
N ARG A 103 3.56 9.43 8.40
CA ARG A 103 4.95 9.65 8.84
C ARG A 103 5.77 10.48 7.85
N TYR A 104 5.41 10.44 6.57
CA TYR A 104 6.15 11.07 5.48
C TYR A 104 5.25 12.06 4.73
N ILE A 105 5.87 13.14 4.26
CA ILE A 105 5.18 14.20 3.53
C ILE A 105 5.33 13.98 2.03
N LEU A 106 4.22 14.00 1.29
CA LEU A 106 4.20 14.06 -0.17
C LEU A 106 3.18 15.13 -0.60
N ARG A 107 3.53 16.01 -1.55
CA ARG A 107 2.69 17.14 -1.95
C ARG A 107 2.58 17.24 -3.47
N GLY A 108 1.43 17.71 -3.94
CA GLY A 108 1.19 17.93 -5.36
C GLY A 108 1.28 16.66 -6.19
N GLU A 109 1.77 16.80 -7.40
CA GLU A 109 2.02 15.67 -8.30
C GLU A 109 3.29 14.93 -7.92
N VAL A 110 3.18 13.62 -7.76
CA VAL A 110 4.27 12.73 -7.38
C VAL A 110 4.38 11.63 -8.43
N ASN A 111 5.57 11.48 -8.98
CA ASN A 111 5.90 10.39 -9.89
C ASN A 111 6.33 9.18 -9.06
N VAL A 112 5.58 8.09 -9.17
CA VAL A 112 5.86 6.84 -8.47
C VAL A 112 6.36 5.82 -9.47
N GLU A 113 7.50 5.21 -9.16
CA GLU A 113 8.02 4.04 -9.87
C GLU A 113 8.00 2.85 -8.93
N VAL A 114 7.46 1.72 -9.40
CA VAL A 114 7.38 0.48 -8.63
C VAL A 114 8.28 -0.56 -9.26
N PHE A 115 9.16 -1.15 -8.46
CA PHE A 115 10.09 -2.18 -8.90
C PHE A 115 9.89 -3.47 -8.12
N LEU A 116 10.11 -4.61 -8.78
CA LEU A 116 10.35 -5.88 -8.10
C LEU A 116 11.86 -6.13 -8.11
N LYS A 117 12.45 -6.29 -6.92
CA LYS A 117 13.87 -6.60 -6.74
C LYS A 117 14.01 -8.05 -6.32
N SER A 118 14.92 -8.79 -6.98
CA SER A 118 15.41 -10.08 -6.51
C SER A 118 16.49 -9.84 -5.44
N GLU A 119 16.31 -10.41 -4.26
CA GLU A 119 17.30 -10.36 -3.18
C GLU A 119 18.48 -11.31 -3.46
N VAL A 120 18.27 -12.36 -4.24
CA VAL A 120 19.31 -13.31 -4.65
C VAL A 120 20.30 -12.68 -5.62
N THR A 121 19.81 -11.99 -6.65
CA THR A 121 20.66 -11.44 -7.72
C THR A 121 20.94 -9.95 -7.58
N GLY A 122 20.19 -9.25 -6.72
CA GLY A 122 20.20 -7.79 -6.61
C GLY A 122 19.57 -7.05 -7.79
N ARG A 123 19.12 -7.76 -8.83
CA ARG A 123 18.51 -7.17 -10.02
C ARG A 123 17.11 -6.66 -9.71
N SER A 124 16.70 -5.59 -10.39
CA SER A 124 15.35 -5.03 -10.28
C SER A 124 14.71 -4.88 -11.64
N ILE A 125 13.42 -5.16 -11.72
CA ILE A 125 12.58 -4.91 -12.89
C ILE A 125 11.55 -3.84 -12.56
N LEU A 126 11.33 -2.91 -13.48
CA LEU A 126 10.29 -1.91 -13.36
C LEU A 126 8.94 -2.58 -13.65
N LEU A 127 8.01 -2.50 -12.69
CA LEU A 127 6.65 -2.99 -12.83
C LEU A 127 5.72 -1.90 -13.38
N GLU A 128 5.76 -0.70 -12.82
CA GLU A 128 4.84 0.37 -13.19
C GLU A 128 5.44 1.76 -12.97
N LYS A 129 4.99 2.73 -13.77
CA LYS A 129 5.16 4.16 -13.49
C LYS A 129 3.80 4.83 -13.42
N LYS A 130 3.54 5.58 -12.36
CA LYS A 130 2.27 6.31 -12.19
C LYS A 130 2.51 7.69 -11.63
N THR A 131 1.86 8.68 -12.19
CA THR A 131 1.77 10.01 -11.59
C THR A 131 0.52 10.05 -10.72
N ILE A 132 0.69 10.32 -9.44
CA ILE A 132 -0.40 10.51 -8.49
C ILE A 132 -0.48 11.99 -8.14
N ASN A 133 -1.69 12.52 -8.00
CA ASN A 133 -1.89 13.85 -7.45
C ASN A 133 -2.37 13.70 -6.00
N MET A 134 -1.50 14.08 -5.06
CA MET A 134 -1.79 13.99 -3.62
C MET A 134 -2.99 14.83 -3.21
N ASP A 135 -3.28 15.91 -3.94
CA ASP A 135 -4.32 16.87 -3.60
C ASP A 135 -5.64 16.56 -4.33
N ALA A 136 -5.68 15.53 -5.18
CA ALA A 136 -6.88 15.19 -5.97
C ALA A 136 -7.93 14.44 -5.14
N TYR A 137 -7.50 13.67 -4.14
CA TYR A 137 -8.38 12.85 -3.32
C TYR A 137 -7.98 12.90 -1.86
N PHE A 138 -8.98 13.05 -1.01
CA PHE A 138 -8.82 13.02 0.43
C PHE A 138 -8.10 11.77 0.95
N ARG A 139 -8.46 10.60 0.39
CA ARG A 139 -7.80 9.33 0.66
C ARG A 139 -7.70 8.55 -0.63
N SER A 140 -6.48 8.16 -0.97
CA SER A 140 -6.22 7.27 -2.08
C SER A 140 -5.29 6.14 -1.70
N VAL A 141 -5.23 5.12 -2.54
CA VAL A 141 -4.40 3.93 -2.36
C VAL A 141 -3.72 3.63 -3.68
N LEU A 142 -2.39 3.56 -3.70
CA LEU A 142 -1.67 2.89 -4.77
C LEU A 142 -1.46 1.44 -4.34
N LEU A 143 -2.15 0.53 -5.00
CA LEU A 143 -2.10 -0.90 -4.70
C LEU A 143 -1.37 -1.63 -5.83
N THR A 144 -0.19 -2.15 -5.53
CA THR A 144 0.59 -3.04 -6.38
C THR A 144 0.37 -4.47 -5.93
N GLN A 145 0.06 -5.35 -6.87
CA GLN A 145 -0.15 -6.76 -6.61
C GLN A 145 0.76 -7.56 -7.55
N VAL A 146 1.52 -8.49 -7.01
CA VAL A 146 2.46 -9.34 -7.75
C VAL A 146 2.27 -10.79 -7.35
N TYR A 147 2.19 -11.65 -8.35
CA TYR A 147 2.12 -13.09 -8.20
C TYR A 147 3.30 -13.77 -8.90
N LEU A 148 3.96 -14.66 -8.17
CA LEU A 148 5.02 -15.53 -8.64
C LEU A 148 4.43 -16.93 -8.90
N GLY A 149 4.39 -17.36 -10.15
CA GLY A 149 3.95 -18.72 -10.45
C GLY A 149 3.46 -18.93 -11.87
N THR A 150 3.41 -20.20 -12.28
CA THR A 150 2.99 -20.59 -13.63
C THR A 150 1.48 -20.85 -13.76
N ASP A 151 0.77 -21.05 -12.64
CA ASP A 151 -0.68 -21.35 -12.63
C ASP A 151 -1.49 -20.24 -11.96
N THR A 152 -1.95 -19.29 -12.76
CA THR A 152 -2.84 -18.20 -12.30
C THR A 152 -4.15 -18.67 -11.69
N ALA A 153 -4.61 -19.91 -11.96
CA ALA A 153 -5.88 -20.41 -11.42
C ALA A 153 -5.81 -20.64 -9.91
N LYS A 154 -4.64 -21.02 -9.38
CA LYS A 154 -4.44 -21.27 -7.94
C LYS A 154 -4.46 -20.00 -7.09
N TYR A 155 -4.40 -18.83 -7.72
CA TYR A 155 -4.38 -17.55 -7.03
C TYR A 155 -5.69 -16.75 -7.19
N ARG A 156 -6.74 -17.35 -7.75
CA ARG A 156 -8.03 -16.68 -7.96
C ARG A 156 -8.78 -16.34 -6.68
N ASP A 157 -8.53 -17.07 -5.60
CA ASP A 157 -9.30 -16.96 -4.38
C ASP A 157 -8.44 -16.40 -3.24
N ARG A 158 -8.57 -15.10 -2.95
CA ARG A 158 -8.13 -14.48 -1.69
C ARG A 158 -9.32 -13.94 -0.92
N LEU A 159 -9.16 -13.78 0.39
CA LEU A 159 -10.22 -13.24 1.24
C LEU A 159 -10.31 -11.71 1.14
N ASN A 160 -9.17 -11.03 0.90
CA ASN A 160 -9.12 -9.58 0.83
C ASN A 160 -8.22 -9.09 -0.33
N TYR A 161 -8.57 -7.95 -0.90
CA TYR A 161 -7.86 -7.31 -2.02
C TYR A 161 -7.76 -8.28 -3.19
N ASN A 162 -8.89 -8.80 -3.64
CA ASN A 162 -8.91 -9.81 -4.69
C ASN A 162 -8.29 -9.28 -5.99
N ILE A 163 -7.67 -10.20 -6.73
CA ILE A 163 -7.00 -9.86 -7.98
C ILE A 163 -8.02 -9.83 -9.10
N ASP A 164 -8.17 -8.66 -9.72
CA ASP A 164 -8.73 -8.61 -11.06
C ASP A 164 -7.70 -9.13 -12.07
N TRP A 165 -7.77 -10.43 -12.31
CA TRP A 165 -6.88 -11.14 -13.22
C TRP A 165 -6.94 -10.64 -14.66
N SER A 166 -8.04 -10.00 -15.05
CA SER A 166 -8.16 -9.41 -16.39
C SER A 166 -7.22 -8.21 -16.60
N LYS A 167 -6.74 -7.61 -15.51
CA LYS A 167 -5.83 -6.45 -15.52
C LYS A 167 -4.36 -6.82 -15.35
N MET A 168 -4.08 -8.08 -15.04
CA MET A 168 -2.72 -8.56 -14.80
C MET A 168 -1.91 -8.61 -16.10
N LYS A 169 -0.65 -8.16 -16.00
CA LYS A 169 0.31 -8.23 -17.09
C LYS A 169 1.39 -9.27 -16.75
N PRO A 170 1.70 -10.21 -17.67
CA PRO A 170 2.81 -11.13 -17.47
C PRO A 170 4.14 -10.43 -17.74
N ILE A 171 5.16 -10.73 -16.94
CA ILE A 171 6.54 -10.37 -17.19
C ILE A 171 7.42 -11.60 -16.96
N VAL A 172 8.40 -11.81 -17.83
CA VAL A 172 9.46 -12.81 -17.63
C VAL A 172 10.59 -12.14 -16.84
N PHE A 173 10.91 -12.67 -15.66
CA PHE A 173 12.01 -12.14 -14.87
C PHE A 173 13.35 -12.65 -15.44
N ASP A 174 14.23 -11.73 -15.83
CA ASP A 174 15.51 -12.11 -16.45
C ASP A 174 16.40 -12.90 -15.48
N GLY A 175 16.58 -14.19 -15.76
CA GLY A 175 17.35 -15.12 -14.95
C GLY A 175 16.53 -16.13 -14.15
N SER A 176 15.18 -16.07 -14.20
CA SER A 176 14.32 -17.18 -13.77
C SER A 176 13.40 -17.61 -14.92
N ASN A 177 12.99 -18.89 -14.92
CA ASN A 177 11.95 -19.37 -15.85
C ASN A 177 10.53 -19.01 -15.36
N ASP A 178 10.43 -18.16 -14.34
CA ASP A 178 9.16 -17.86 -13.69
C ASP A 178 8.46 -16.73 -14.43
N THR A 179 7.18 -16.94 -14.71
CA THR A 179 6.29 -15.87 -15.18
C THR A 179 5.74 -15.15 -13.97
N LEU A 180 5.91 -13.84 -13.96
CA LEU A 180 5.38 -12.94 -12.96
C LEU A 180 4.11 -12.31 -13.49
N TYR A 181 3.06 -12.23 -12.67
CA TYR A 181 1.86 -11.47 -13.01
C TYR A 181 1.79 -10.26 -12.09
N HIS A 182 1.63 -9.06 -12.66
CA HIS A 182 1.54 -7.85 -11.86
C HIS A 182 0.45 -6.89 -12.34
N TYR A 183 -0.07 -6.12 -11.39
CA TYR A 183 -0.96 -5.00 -11.64
C TYR A 183 -0.75 -3.92 -10.57
N THR A 184 -0.77 -2.66 -10.97
CA THR A 184 -0.73 -1.53 -10.05
C THR A 184 -1.88 -0.58 -10.36
N GLY A 185 -2.86 -0.55 -9.46
CA GLY A 185 -4.01 0.35 -9.54
C GLY A 185 -3.87 1.53 -8.60
N TRP A 186 -4.45 2.67 -8.99
CA TRP A 186 -4.65 3.81 -8.08
C TRP A 186 -6.14 3.89 -7.77
N TYR A 187 -6.48 3.92 -6.50
CA TYR A 187 -7.86 3.87 -6.03
C TYR A 187 -8.14 5.07 -5.16
N ARG A 188 -9.33 5.66 -5.30
CA ARG A 188 -9.89 6.52 -4.26
C ARG A 188 -10.63 5.66 -3.25
N ASP A 189 -10.44 5.95 -1.98
CA ASP A 189 -11.29 5.39 -0.92
C ASP A 189 -12.50 6.30 -0.77
N LYS A 190 -13.70 5.78 -1.10
CA LYS A 190 -14.94 6.59 -1.13
C LYS A 190 -15.53 6.89 0.25
N ARG A 191 -14.90 6.45 1.35
CA ARG A 191 -15.37 6.77 2.70
C ARG A 191 -15.10 8.23 3.03
N GLU A 192 -16.12 8.91 3.52
CA GLU A 192 -16.06 10.33 3.88
C GLU A 192 -15.56 10.58 5.32
N LYS A 193 -15.41 9.54 6.15
CA LYS A 193 -15.03 9.68 7.57
C LYS A 193 -13.86 8.78 7.99
N TYR A 194 -13.08 9.29 8.94
CA TYR A 194 -11.88 8.66 9.52
C TYR A 194 -12.15 7.57 10.55
N GLU A 195 -13.19 6.77 10.39
CA GLU A 195 -13.56 5.86 11.47
C GLU A 195 -12.56 4.71 11.64
N ASN A 196 -11.71 4.44 10.64
CA ASN A 196 -10.68 3.40 10.71
C ASN A 196 -9.47 3.62 9.76
N MET A 197 -8.26 3.32 10.27
CA MET A 197 -7.02 3.28 9.47
C MET A 197 -7.00 2.10 8.48
N HIS A 198 -7.92 1.15 8.62
CA HIS A 198 -8.03 -0.01 7.75
C HIS A 198 -8.55 0.40 6.38
N ILE A 199 -7.94 -0.14 5.33
CA ILE A 199 -8.41 0.00 3.94
C ILE A 199 -9.33 -1.18 3.67
N GLU A 200 -10.58 -0.93 3.29
CA GLU A 200 -11.52 -1.99 2.95
C GLU A 200 -11.82 -1.93 1.45
N GLU A 201 -11.67 -3.08 0.78
CA GLU A 201 -11.74 -3.20 -0.68
C GLU A 201 -13.08 -2.69 -1.26
N GLN A 202 -14.19 -2.93 -0.56
CA GLN A 202 -15.54 -2.49 -0.95
C GLN A 202 -15.71 -0.97 -1.11
N TYR A 203 -14.79 -0.18 -0.54
CA TYR A 203 -14.77 1.27 -0.66
C TYR A 203 -13.77 1.79 -1.70
N LEU A 204 -12.95 0.93 -2.28
CA LEU A 204 -11.99 1.31 -3.31
C LEU A 204 -12.68 1.47 -4.65
N VAL A 205 -12.44 2.61 -5.29
CA VAL A 205 -12.87 2.88 -6.66
C VAL A 205 -11.63 3.25 -7.45
N GLU A 206 -11.34 2.48 -8.49
CA GLU A 206 -10.16 2.72 -9.33
C GLU A 206 -10.27 4.07 -10.03
N ILE A 207 -9.18 4.82 -10.03
CA ILE A 207 -8.99 6.09 -10.72
C ILE A 207 -8.38 5.77 -12.09
N PRO A 208 -9.00 6.23 -13.19
CA PRO A 208 -8.51 6.00 -14.55
C PRO A 208 -7.05 6.39 -14.77
#